data_AF-A0A509LCD8-F1
#
_entry.id   AF-A0A509LCD8-F1
#
_cell.length_a   1.000
_cell.length_b   1.000
_cell.length_c   1.000
_cell.angle_alpha   90.00
_cell.angle_beta   90.00
_cell.angle_gamma   90.00
#
_symmetry.space_group_name_H-M   'P 1'
#
loop_
_entity.id
_entity.type
_entity.pdbx_description
1 polymer ?
#
loop_
_entity_poly.entity_id
_entity_poly.type
_entity_poly.pdbx_seq_one_letter_code
_entity_poly.pdbx_strand_id
1 'polypeptide(L)'
;MNNNLNSDFKWDVYKHIDSIREGRTNFFLVAEAMMIAAYVTLPATNSFLRITIGILGLIYTASWYFINRRQSNRLDHIAKTVLRNNEFLLGVVRAGKGIPGKFIMNYVLPLSTGIFWIVLLIKA
;
A
#
# COMPACT_ATOMS: atom_id res chain seq x y z
N MET A 1 -3.71 38.77 9.28
CA MET A 1 -4.09 38.01 8.06
C MET A 1 -2.78 37.57 7.42
N ASN A 2 -2.35 36.31 7.29
CA ASN A 2 -3.04 35.06 7.01
C ASN A 2 -2.14 33.86 7.42
N ASN A 3 -2.09 33.49 8.71
CA ASN A 3 -1.45 32.23 9.11
C ASN A 3 -2.35 31.01 8.84
N ASN A 4 -3.67 31.19 8.74
CA ASN A 4 -4.64 30.10 8.54
C ASN A 4 -4.64 29.53 7.12
N LEU A 5 -4.41 30.35 6.08
CA LEU A 5 -4.34 29.87 4.69
C LEU A 5 -3.19 28.87 4.46
N ASN A 6 -2.10 28.99 5.21
CA ASN A 6 -0.94 28.13 5.09
C ASN A 6 -1.09 26.81 5.87
N SER A 7 -1.95 26.77 6.90
CA SER A 7 -2.29 25.52 7.60
C SER A 7 -3.32 24.71 6.82
N ASP A 8 -4.33 25.36 6.25
CA ASP A 8 -5.40 24.70 5.48
C ASP A 8 -4.83 24.03 4.21
N PHE A 9 -4.00 24.75 3.46
CA PHE A 9 -3.30 24.19 2.29
C PHE A 9 -2.43 22.98 2.66
N LYS A 10 -1.68 23.06 3.77
CA LYS A 10 -0.84 21.94 4.24
C LYS A 10 -1.69 20.75 4.70
N TRP A 11 -2.83 21.00 5.34
CA TRP A 11 -3.77 19.96 5.77
C TRP A 11 -4.42 19.25 4.58
N ASP A 12 -4.82 19.99 3.56
CA ASP A 12 -5.37 19.41 2.32
C ASP A 12 -4.35 18.58 1.56
N VAL A 13 -3.09 19.03 1.48
CA VAL A 13 -1.98 18.22 0.94
C VAL A 13 -1.81 16.92 1.73
N TYR A 14 -1.94 16.97 3.06
CA TYR A 14 -1.85 15.79 3.91
C TYR A 14 -2.97 14.78 3.65
N LYS A 15 -4.23 15.23 3.67
CA LYS A 15 -5.38 14.37 3.34
C LYS A 15 -5.27 13.80 1.94
N HIS A 16 -4.81 14.60 0.98
CA HIS A 16 -4.64 14.15 -0.40
C HIS A 16 -3.62 13.01 -0.50
N ILE A 17 -2.50 13.10 0.21
CA ILE A 17 -1.50 12.04 0.20
C ILE A 17 -2.03 10.76 0.90
N ASP A 18 -2.79 10.90 1.99
CA ASP A 18 -3.37 9.75 2.68
C ASP A 18 -4.44 9.05 1.82
N SER A 19 -5.32 9.84 1.19
CA SER A 19 -6.32 9.34 0.23
C SER A 19 -5.69 8.63 -0.97
N ILE A 20 -4.59 9.16 -1.53
CA ILE A 20 -3.84 8.48 -2.60
C ILE A 20 -3.32 7.12 -2.12
N ARG A 21 -2.89 7.02 -0.86
CA ARG A 21 -2.29 5.82 -0.32
C ARG A 21 -3.34 4.74 -0.02
N GLU A 22 -4.46 5.12 0.56
CA GLU A 22 -5.62 4.23 0.74
C GLU A 22 -6.17 3.76 -0.61
N GLY A 23 -6.35 4.69 -1.56
CA GLY A 23 -6.82 4.37 -2.91
C GLY A 23 -5.93 3.38 -3.65
N ARG A 24 -4.60 3.51 -3.52
CA ARG A 24 -3.63 2.55 -4.11
C ARG A 24 -3.70 1.18 -3.46
N THR A 25 -3.78 1.13 -2.13
CA THR A 25 -3.90 -0.13 -1.39
C THR A 25 -5.18 -0.86 -1.80
N ASN A 26 -6.29 -0.14 -1.92
CA ASN A 26 -7.56 -0.70 -2.39
C ASN A 26 -7.46 -1.21 -3.84
N PHE A 27 -6.79 -0.49 -4.74
CA PHE A 27 -6.56 -0.94 -6.11
C PHE A 27 -5.82 -2.29 -6.16
N PHE A 28 -4.74 -2.43 -5.39
CA PHE A 28 -4.00 -3.69 -5.32
C PHE A 28 -4.84 -4.81 -4.71
N LEU A 29 -5.59 -4.54 -3.63
CA LEU A 29 -6.49 -5.53 -3.04
C LEU A 29 -7.53 -6.05 -4.03
N VAL A 30 -8.13 -5.16 -4.82
CA VAL A 30 -9.11 -5.54 -5.85
C VAL A 30 -8.44 -6.37 -6.95
N ALA A 31 -7.27 -5.94 -7.45
CA ALA A 31 -6.54 -6.68 -8.48
C ALA A 31 -6.14 -8.07 -8.00
N GLU A 32 -5.63 -8.20 -6.78
CA GLU A 32 -5.27 -9.46 -6.15
C GLU A 32 -6.49 -10.37 -5.98
N ALA A 33 -7.62 -9.83 -5.50
CA ALA A 33 -8.86 -10.59 -5.38
C ALA A 33 -9.36 -11.14 -6.73
N MET A 34 -9.27 -10.34 -7.80
CA MET A 34 -9.64 -10.77 -9.15
C MET A 34 -8.73 -11.89 -9.67
N MET A 35 -7.42 -11.79 -9.44
CA MET A 35 -6.47 -12.85 -9.84
C MET A 35 -6.68 -14.14 -9.05
N ILE A 36 -6.97 -14.06 -7.76
CA ILE A 36 -7.30 -15.22 -6.92
C ILE A 36 -8.58 -15.88 -7.42
N ALA A 37 -9.61 -15.10 -7.75
CA ALA A 37 -10.84 -15.62 -8.34
C ALA A 37 -10.55 -16.36 -9.65
N ALA A 38 -9.75 -15.75 -10.54
CA ALA A 38 -9.33 -16.40 -11.79
C ALA A 38 -8.57 -17.72 -11.53
N TYR A 39 -7.63 -17.74 -10.57
CA TYR A 39 -6.88 -18.94 -10.17
C TYR A 39 -7.80 -20.07 -9.71
N VAL A 40 -8.77 -19.76 -8.84
CA VAL A 40 -9.69 -20.76 -8.26
C VAL A 40 -10.68 -21.30 -9.30
N THR A 41 -11.09 -20.48 -10.27
CA THR A 41 -12.02 -20.91 -11.33
C THR A 41 -11.38 -21.84 -12.36
N LEU A 42 -10.05 -21.88 -12.46
CA LEU A 42 -9.37 -22.79 -13.38
C LEU A 42 -9.45 -24.24 -12.91
N PRO A 43 -9.74 -25.20 -13.79
CA PRO A 43 -9.67 -26.62 -13.45
C PRO A 43 -8.24 -27.05 -13.15
N ALA A 44 -8.09 -28.07 -12.29
CA ALA A 44 -6.78 -28.55 -11.82
C ALA A 44 -5.90 -29.13 -12.93
N THR A 45 -6.48 -29.48 -14.08
CA THR A 45 -5.75 -29.97 -15.25
C THR A 45 -4.96 -28.88 -15.97
N ASN A 46 -5.26 -27.60 -15.73
CA ASN A 46 -4.62 -26.47 -16.40
C ASN A 46 -3.47 -25.87 -15.57
N SER A 47 -2.50 -26.69 -15.16
CA SER A 47 -1.38 -26.27 -14.32
C SER A 47 -0.57 -25.11 -14.91
N PHE A 48 -0.39 -25.04 -16.23
CA PHE A 48 0.31 -23.92 -16.88
C PHE A 48 -0.33 -22.55 -16.60
N LEU A 49 -1.66 -22.46 -16.73
CA LEU A 49 -2.39 -21.21 -16.48
C LEU A 49 -2.40 -20.87 -14.98
N ARG A 50 -2.54 -21.87 -14.11
CA ARG A 50 -2.46 -21.68 -12.65
C ARG A 50 -1.10 -21.16 -12.22
N ILE A 51 -0.01 -21.75 -12.72
CA ILE A 51 1.35 -21.31 -12.46
C ILE A 51 1.55 -19.87 -12.97
N THR A 52 1.07 -19.56 -14.17
CA THR A 52 1.18 -18.22 -14.76
C THR A 52 0.46 -17.18 -13.90
N ILE A 53 -0.77 -17.45 -13.49
CA ILE A 53 -1.53 -16.55 -12.60
C ILE A 53 -0.84 -16.43 -11.24
N GLY A 54 -0.32 -17.52 -10.69
CA GLY A 54 0.43 -17.51 -9.43
C GLY A 54 1.69 -16.64 -9.49
N ILE A 55 2.46 -16.73 -10.57
CA ILE A 55 3.65 -15.89 -10.80
C ILE A 55 3.23 -14.42 -10.96
N LEU A 56 2.16 -14.13 -11.73
CA LEU A 56 1.65 -12.78 -11.88
C LEU A 56 1.19 -12.18 -10.55
N GLY A 57 0.53 -12.98 -9.70
CA GLY A 57 0.16 -12.62 -8.35
C GLY A 57 1.37 -12.20 -7.50
N LEU A 58 2.45 -12.98 -7.53
CA LEU A 58 3.70 -12.61 -6.84
C LEU A 58 4.30 -11.30 -7.37
N ILE A 59 4.30 -11.09 -8.70
CA ILE A 59 4.82 -9.86 -9.32
C ILE A 59 3.98 -8.64 -8.88
N TYR A 60 2.66 -8.77 -8.84
CA TYR A 60 1.76 -7.72 -8.38
C TYR A 60 1.94 -7.42 -6.91
N THR A 61 2.03 -8.45 -6.06
CA THR A 61 2.28 -8.29 -4.63
C THR A 61 3.64 -7.63 -4.36
N ALA A 62 4.69 -8.02 -5.10
CA ALA A 62 6.01 -7.40 -5.00
C ALA A 62 5.98 -5.91 -5.42
N SER A 63 5.24 -5.61 -6.50
CA SER A 63 5.03 -4.24 -6.97
C SER A 63 4.27 -3.39 -5.95
N TRP A 64 3.22 -3.96 -5.34
CA TRP A 64 2.46 -3.33 -4.27
C TRP A 64 3.35 -2.97 -3.08
N TYR A 65 4.14 -3.95 -2.60
CA TYR A 65 5.07 -3.75 -1.50
C TYR A 65 6.12 -2.66 -1.83
N PHE A 66 6.71 -2.71 -3.02
CA PHE A 66 7.71 -1.74 -3.46
C PHE A 66 7.14 -0.32 -3.55
N ILE A 67 5.95 -0.16 -4.11
CA ILE A 67 5.29 1.14 -4.24
C ILE A 67 4.94 1.71 -2.85
N ASN A 68 4.39 0.88 -1.95
CA ASN A 68 4.09 1.28 -0.58
C ASN A 68 5.34 1.73 0.18
N ARG A 69 6.44 0.97 0.05
CA ARG A 69 7.72 1.32 0.68
C ARG A 69 8.29 2.63 0.11
N ARG A 70 8.28 2.80 -1.21
CA ARG A 70 8.73 4.04 -1.87
C ARG A 70 7.92 5.24 -1.44
N GLN A 71 6.60 5.11 -1.32
CA GLN A 71 5.74 6.18 -0.83
C GLN A 71 6.00 6.51 0.63
N SER A 72 6.14 5.51 1.50
CA SER A 72 6.47 5.74 2.91
C SER A 72 7.79 6.48 3.06
N ASN A 73 8.82 6.10 2.29
CA ASN A 73 10.11 6.77 2.30
C ASN A 73 10.01 8.23 1.81
N ARG A 74 9.24 8.50 0.75
CA ARG A 74 9.00 9.87 0.26
C ARG A 74 8.25 10.71 1.29
N LEU A 75 7.23 10.14 1.92
CA LEU A 75 6.47 10.79 2.98
C LEU A 75 7.34 11.11 4.19
N ASP A 76 8.17 10.17 4.62
CA ASP A 76 9.10 10.37 5.73
C ASP A 76 10.17 11.42 5.38
N HIS A 77 10.59 11.48 4.12
CA HIS A 77 11.52 12.51 3.65
C HIS A 77 10.88 13.90 3.64
N ILE A 78 9.69 14.05 3.06
CA ILE A 78 8.92 15.31 3.07
C ILE A 78 8.64 15.76 4.51
N ALA A 79 8.28 14.81 5.38
CA ALA A 79 8.05 15.11 6.78
C ALA A 79 9.31 15.59 7.51
N LYS A 80 10.48 15.04 7.16
CA LYS A 80 11.77 15.48 7.74
C LYS A 80 12.24 16.82 7.20
N THR A 81 12.03 17.11 5.91
CA THR A 81 12.58 18.30 5.24
C THR A 81 11.65 19.52 5.28
N VAL A 82 10.33 19.33 5.15
CA VAL A 82 9.36 20.43 5.01
C VAL A 82 8.67 20.77 6.34
N LEU A 83 8.55 19.82 7.26
CA LEU A 83 7.69 19.97 8.46
C LEU A 83 8.44 20.22 9.76
N ARG A 84 9.78 20.28 9.69
CA ARG A 84 10.61 20.56 10.87
C ARG A 84 10.34 21.95 11.47
N ASN A 85 9.74 22.86 10.69
CA ASN A 85 9.44 24.25 11.08
C ASN A 85 7.98 24.49 11.50
N ASN A 86 7.11 23.48 11.57
CA ASN A 86 5.69 23.68 11.89
C ASN A 86 5.21 22.64 12.92
N GLU A 87 5.13 23.04 14.20
CA GLU A 87 4.84 22.16 15.34
C GLU A 87 3.52 21.38 15.19
N PHE A 88 2.49 22.00 14.62
CA PHE A 88 1.18 21.37 14.39
C PHE A 88 1.27 20.14 13.48
N LEU A 89 2.01 20.23 12.37
CA LEU A 89 2.17 19.13 11.42
C LEU A 89 3.10 18.04 11.96
N LEU A 90 4.07 18.42 12.80
CA LEU A 90 4.89 17.47 13.57
C LEU A 90 4.03 16.63 14.52
N GLY A 91 3.01 17.23 15.16
CA GLY A 91 2.02 16.53 15.98
C GLY A 91 1.22 15.50 15.18
N VAL A 92 0.73 15.88 14.00
CA VAL A 92 -0.03 14.97 13.11
C VAL A 92 0.86 13.84 12.57
N VAL A 93 2.10 14.12 12.16
CA VAL A 93 3.04 13.08 11.72
C VAL A 93 3.41 12.12 12.85
N ARG A 94 3.59 12.62 14.07
CA ARG A 94 3.83 11.77 15.25
C ARG A 94 2.61 10.94 15.61
N ALA A 95 1.41 11.51 15.53
CA ALA A 95 0.16 10.78 15.72
C ALA A 95 -0.02 9.69 14.65
N GLY A 96 0.24 10.01 13.37
CA GLY A 96 0.19 9.07 12.25
C GLY A 96 1.24 7.96 12.30
N LYS A 97 2.40 8.21 12.93
CA LYS A 97 3.41 7.16 13.21
C LYS A 97 2.93 6.13 14.22
N GLY A 98 1.98 6.49 15.09
CA GLY A 98 1.37 5.60 16.07
C GLY A 98 0.19 4.79 15.53
N ILE A 99 -0.28 5.03 14.30
CA ILE A 99 -1.46 4.33 13.78
C ILE A 99 -1.03 2.96 13.23
N PRO A 100 -1.43 1.85 13.87
CA PRO A 100 -1.06 0.49 13.46
C PRO A 100 -1.52 0.16 12.02
N GLY A 101 -2.56 0.84 11.52
CA GLY A 101 -3.03 0.74 10.14
C GLY A 101 -1.95 1.02 9.09
N LYS A 102 -0.99 1.92 9.38
CA LYS A 102 0.13 2.22 8.48
C LYS A 102 0.99 0.99 8.22
N PHE A 103 1.29 0.25 9.29
CA PHE A 103 2.12 -0.93 9.26
C PHE A 103 1.39 -2.10 8.60
N ILE A 104 0.10 -2.24 8.92
CA ILE A 104 -0.75 -3.29 8.35
C ILE A 104 -0.85 -3.14 6.82
N MET A 105 -1.20 -1.94 6.34
CA MET A 105 -1.39 -1.69 4.90
C MET A 105 -0.10 -1.79 4.09
N ASN A 106 1.04 -1.36 4.65
CA ASN A 106 2.29 -1.33 3.91
C ASN A 106 3.08 -2.65 3.95
N TYR A 107 2.95 -3.42 5.03
CA TYR A 107 3.80 -4.58 5.29
C TYR A 107 3.01 -5.85 5.48
N VAL A 108 2.05 -5.87 6.43
CA VAL A 108 1.33 -7.09 6.78
C VAL A 108 0.50 -7.62 5.61
N LEU A 109 -0.28 -6.74 4.97
CA LEU A 109 -1.13 -7.14 3.85
C LEU A 109 -0.31 -7.68 2.66
N PRO A 110 0.67 -6.95 2.08
CA PRO A 110 1.46 -7.48 0.98
C PRO A 110 2.22 -8.76 1.33
N LEU A 111 2.79 -8.86 2.55
CA LEU A 111 3.50 -10.07 2.97
C LEU A 111 2.55 -11.27 3.08
N SER A 112 1.36 -11.09 3.66
CA SER A 112 0.37 -12.14 3.79
C SER A 112 -0.13 -12.62 2.42
N THR A 113 -0.38 -11.69 1.49
CA THR A 113 -0.77 -12.02 0.11
C THR A 113 0.36 -12.73 -0.63
N GLY A 114 1.61 -12.35 -0.40
CA GLY A 114 2.77 -13.01 -0.98
C GLY A 114 2.91 -14.46 -0.52
N ILE A 115 2.77 -14.70 0.80
CA ILE A 115 2.73 -16.05 1.37
C ILE A 115 1.59 -16.86 0.78
N PHE A 116 0.41 -16.26 0.63
CA PHE A 116 -0.74 -16.91 0.03
C PHE A 116 -0.47 -17.38 -1.41
N TRP A 117 0.13 -16.52 -2.24
CA TRP A 117 0.53 -16.90 -3.61
C TRP A 117 1.58 -18.02 -3.65
N ILE A 118 2.55 -18.01 -2.73
CA ILE A 118 3.54 -19.10 -2.62
C ILE A 118 2.83 -20.42 -2.32
N VAL A 119 1.86 -20.42 -1.39
CA VAL A 119 1.09 -21.62 -1.05
C VAL A 119 0.26 -22.10 -2.25
N LEU A 120 -0.35 -21.18 -3.00
CA LEU A 120 -1.10 -21.53 -4.21
C LEU A 120 -0.17 -22.14 -5.27
N LEU A 121 1.01 -21.58 -5.50
CA LEU A 121 2.00 -22.09 -6.46
C LEU A 121 2.50 -23.49 -6.11
N ILE A 122 2.67 -23.81 -4.82
CA ILE A 122 3.05 -25.16 -4.38
C ILE A 122 1.96 -26.19 -4.72
N LYS A 123 0.70 -25.75 -4.82
CA LYS A 123 -0.47 -26.58 -5.14
C LYS A 123 -0.92 -26.52 -6.60
N ALA A 124 -0.28 -25.72 -7.45
CA ALA A 124 -0.65 -25.49 -8.85
C ALA A 124 -0.27 -26.66 -9.75
#